data_AF-A0A7X5I4K3-F1
#
_entry.id   AF-A0A7X5I4K3-F1
#
_cell.length_a   1.000
_cell.length_b   1.000
_cell.length_c   1.000
_cell.angle_alpha   90.00
_cell.angle_beta   90.00
_cell.angle_gamma   90.00
#
_symmetry.space_group_name_H-M   'P 1'
#
loop_
_entity.id
_entity.type
_entity.pdbx_description
1 polymer ?
#
loop_
_entity_poly.entity_id
_entity_poly.type
_entity_poly.pdbx_seq_one_letter_code
_entity_poly.pdbx_strand_id
1 'polypeptide(L)'
;MSTTTAAFSIKNIFEQAQSGALKMHSALGTRDESKQVKTFVTRISKMETVCGINARALVMKDLVLPFNPFTLEEDDIYNEKAKYRPILLVSQAIEGIKLFCKENEELAKGYEELLGDKFDDCPEATLKDYYLFKHKDFIFPRVTSYYVTQINMGGKQGLPEFKVRYTVDERELNAEKSYDYDKAPVHAKLASLFNAICREEWKAVKTVLDKNNVTDDEKNTKRADIFSKSPISFVKPFNVLPFFFFPIGDKFPVLKEENFMDIEKSIRFYNKTDKWITAFEEVKNNDTLDELIDFYDFTVKTPKSGTPTASGKVLTDEDANAIYQALTINVTDGRYSLAQDKFAKEFENAYQAIKNYFIHSQMEETKDDGMNFEKIMSLSTRCRPIESIADAILPASCEVFNEKFADSQYFTDAIRKQYDEILCQMNPKNAIATAEYDAEELEAAGKEAFTDMQQYMKEVDEDNADLVDDLKPLEETEEDTQSQEENAVVIG
;
A
#
# COMPACT_ATOMS: atom_id res chain seq x y z
N MET A 1 6.03 -10.61 44.67
CA MET A 1 4.80 -10.99 43.93
C MET A 1 5.25 -11.34 42.52
N SER A 2 5.04 -12.59 42.11
CA SER A 2 5.41 -13.09 40.79
C SER A 2 4.39 -12.57 39.78
N THR A 3 4.77 -11.60 38.95
CA THR A 3 4.02 -11.25 37.75
C THR A 3 4.14 -12.41 36.79
N THR A 4 3.10 -13.24 36.74
CA THR A 4 2.96 -14.33 35.78
C THR A 4 3.02 -13.73 34.38
N THR A 5 4.15 -13.89 33.70
CA THR A 5 4.28 -13.62 32.27
C THR A 5 3.26 -14.53 31.59
N ALA A 6 2.15 -13.98 31.08
CA ALA A 6 1.27 -14.74 30.20
C ALA A 6 2.15 -15.25 29.06
N ALA A 7 2.28 -16.57 28.93
CA ALA A 7 3.09 -17.16 27.88
C ALA A 7 2.54 -16.69 26.52
N PHE A 8 3.37 -16.04 25.71
CA PHE A 8 3.00 -15.63 24.35
C PHE A 8 2.62 -16.88 23.56
N SER A 9 1.34 -17.06 23.26
CA SER A 9 0.85 -18.24 22.54
C SER A 9 -0.31 -17.87 21.61
N ILE A 10 -0.44 -18.61 20.51
CA ILE A 10 -1.53 -18.48 19.54
C ILE A 10 -2.88 -18.65 20.25
N LYS A 11 -2.99 -19.59 21.20
CA LYS A 11 -4.21 -19.79 22.00
C LYS A 11 -4.65 -18.51 22.71
N ASN A 12 -3.72 -17.85 23.43
CA ASN A 12 -4.03 -16.62 24.15
C ASN A 12 -4.44 -15.46 23.23
N ILE A 13 -3.87 -15.38 22.01
CA ILE A 13 -4.26 -14.37 21.02
C ILE A 13 -5.71 -14.60 20.57
N PHE A 14 -6.05 -15.85 20.23
CA PHE A 14 -7.39 -16.16 19.72
C PHE A 14 -8.47 -16.12 20.81
N GLU A 15 -8.17 -16.44 22.07
CA GLU A 15 -9.08 -16.24 23.21
C GLU A 15 -9.40 -14.74 23.42
N GLN A 16 -8.39 -13.87 23.32
CA GLN A 16 -8.60 -12.42 23.36
C GLN A 16 -9.38 -11.92 22.14
N ALA A 17 -9.16 -12.51 20.96
CA ALA A 17 -9.92 -12.16 19.77
C ALA A 17 -11.40 -12.54 19.87
N GLN A 18 -11.69 -13.77 20.34
CA GLN A 18 -13.06 -14.25 20.51
C GLN A 18 -13.83 -13.42 21.54
N SER A 19 -13.18 -13.00 22.63
CA SER A 19 -13.79 -12.14 23.65
C SER A 19 -13.95 -10.68 23.22
N GLY A 20 -13.43 -10.30 22.05
CA GLY A 20 -13.44 -8.91 21.55
C GLY A 20 -12.40 -8.01 22.21
N ALA A 21 -11.55 -8.54 23.09
CA ALA A 21 -10.46 -7.80 23.73
C ALA A 21 -9.33 -7.45 22.74
N LEU A 22 -9.21 -8.21 21.64
CA LEU A 22 -8.25 -7.98 20.57
C LEU A 22 -8.95 -8.00 19.20
N LYS A 23 -8.82 -6.91 18.44
CA LYS A 23 -9.27 -6.91 17.04
C LYS A 23 -8.18 -7.52 16.16
N MET A 24 -8.58 -8.43 15.30
CA MET A 24 -7.69 -9.18 14.40
C MET A 24 -7.72 -8.59 12.98
N HIS A 25 -7.79 -7.28 12.89
CA HIS A 25 -7.58 -6.49 11.69
C HIS A 25 -6.69 -5.30 12.05
N SER A 26 -6.04 -4.69 11.07
CA SER A 26 -5.17 -3.51 11.27
C SER A 26 -5.84 -2.49 12.19
N ALA A 27 -5.21 -2.12 13.30
CA ALA A 27 -5.75 -1.06 14.17
C ALA A 27 -5.88 0.29 13.46
N LEU A 28 -5.15 0.48 12.35
CA LEU A 28 -5.33 1.66 11.52
C LEU A 28 -6.48 1.49 10.51
N GLY A 29 -6.92 0.28 10.18
CA GLY A 29 -7.95 0.06 9.14
C GLY A 29 -7.46 0.36 7.71
N THR A 30 -6.15 0.47 7.51
CA THR A 30 -5.57 0.90 6.24
C THR A 30 -5.56 -0.19 5.16
N ARG A 31 -5.57 -1.47 5.53
CA ARG A 31 -5.27 -2.61 4.64
C ARG A 31 -6.39 -2.86 3.63
N ASP A 32 -6.33 -2.14 2.53
CA ASP A 32 -7.31 -2.13 1.46
C ASP A 32 -6.64 -2.32 0.08
N GLU A 33 -6.95 -3.42 -0.59
CA GLU A 33 -6.39 -3.79 -1.89
C GLU A 33 -7.03 -3.04 -3.07
N SER A 34 -8.23 -2.48 -2.86
CA SER A 34 -8.98 -1.73 -3.89
C SER A 34 -8.39 -0.33 -4.14
N LYS A 35 -7.64 0.21 -3.17
CA LYS A 35 -7.08 1.56 -3.22
C LYS A 35 -5.67 1.56 -3.79
N GLN A 36 -5.52 1.27 -5.08
CA GLN A 36 -4.22 1.35 -5.74
C GLN A 36 -3.89 2.78 -6.17
N VAL A 37 -2.71 3.27 -5.79
CA VAL A 37 -2.14 4.48 -6.38
C VAL A 37 -0.78 4.14 -6.99
N LYS A 38 -0.65 4.27 -8.32
CA LYS A 38 0.66 4.18 -9.01
C LYS A 38 1.57 5.28 -8.48
N THR A 39 2.82 4.98 -8.11
CA THR A 39 3.81 6.08 -7.91
C THR A 39 5.29 5.66 -7.93
N PHE A 40 6.11 6.55 -8.49
CA PHE A 40 7.56 6.49 -8.60
C PHE A 40 8.24 7.44 -7.59
N VAL A 41 8.65 6.99 -6.39
CA VAL A 41 9.57 7.75 -5.50
C VAL A 41 10.39 6.82 -4.57
N THR A 42 11.53 7.33 -4.10
CA THR A 42 12.82 6.64 -3.93
C THR A 42 13.35 6.42 -2.49
N ARG A 43 12.59 6.63 -1.41
CA ARG A 43 13.14 6.45 -0.04
C ARG A 43 12.25 5.72 0.95
N ILE A 44 11.67 4.62 0.52
CA ILE A 44 11.42 3.52 1.45
C ILE A 44 12.66 2.61 1.40
N SER A 45 12.85 1.67 2.32
CA SER A 45 13.75 0.52 2.11
C SER A 45 13.21 -0.35 0.95
N LYS A 46 12.99 0.29 -0.20
CA LYS A 46 12.55 -0.36 -1.41
C LYS A 46 13.68 -1.24 -1.87
N MET A 47 13.34 -2.35 -2.49
CA MET A 47 14.26 -2.93 -3.44
C MET A 47 14.59 -1.84 -4.46
N GLU A 48 15.83 -1.35 -4.47
CA GLU A 48 16.25 -0.33 -5.42
C GLU A 48 16.15 -0.92 -6.83
N THR A 49 15.72 -0.12 -7.81
CA THR A 49 15.72 -0.57 -9.20
C THR A 49 17.12 -0.35 -9.79
N VAL A 50 18.06 -1.20 -9.38
CA VAL A 50 19.48 -1.15 -9.78
C VAL A 50 19.86 -2.37 -10.60
N CYS A 51 20.99 -2.30 -11.30
CA CYS A 51 21.52 -3.41 -12.06
C CYS A 51 22.02 -4.55 -11.15
N GLY A 52 21.88 -5.79 -11.63
CA GLY A 52 22.51 -6.97 -11.03
C GLY A 52 21.78 -7.60 -9.85
N ILE A 53 20.53 -7.22 -9.58
CA ILE A 53 19.70 -7.90 -8.58
C ILE A 53 19.48 -9.35 -9.04
N ASN A 54 19.74 -10.26 -8.12
CA ASN A 54 19.36 -11.66 -8.22
C ASN A 54 19.04 -12.12 -6.79
N ALA A 55 17.77 -12.16 -6.46
CA ALA A 55 17.33 -12.38 -5.09
C ALA A 55 16.05 -13.21 -5.04
N ARG A 56 15.86 -13.87 -3.90
CA ARG A 56 14.61 -14.48 -3.52
C ARG A 56 13.78 -13.48 -2.73
N ALA A 57 12.52 -13.35 -3.08
CA ALA A 57 11.55 -12.52 -2.39
C ALA A 57 10.44 -13.40 -1.82
N LEU A 58 10.35 -13.46 -0.49
CA LEU A 58 9.26 -14.15 0.21
C LEU A 58 8.19 -13.12 0.57
N VAL A 59 7.17 -13.03 -0.28
CA VAL A 59 6.04 -12.13 -0.07
C VAL A 59 5.12 -12.74 0.97
N MET A 60 4.84 -12.00 2.04
CA MET A 60 3.93 -12.44 3.10
C MET A 60 2.50 -12.65 2.55
N LYS A 61 1.82 -13.68 3.04
CA LYS A 61 0.40 -13.93 2.78
C LYS A 61 -0.47 -13.47 3.94
N ASP A 62 -1.73 -13.17 3.64
CA ASP A 62 -2.80 -12.94 4.60
C ASP A 62 -3.92 -13.95 4.38
N LEU A 63 -4.49 -14.40 5.51
CA LEU A 63 -5.83 -14.95 5.54
C LEU A 63 -6.82 -13.78 5.64
N VAL A 64 -7.76 -13.71 4.71
CA VAL A 64 -8.75 -12.63 4.60
C VAL A 64 -10.15 -13.24 4.59
N LEU A 65 -10.92 -12.99 5.65
CA LEU A 65 -12.30 -13.49 5.76
C LEU A 65 -13.27 -12.31 5.87
N PRO A 66 -14.32 -12.25 5.04
CA PRO A 66 -15.33 -11.18 5.12
C PRO A 66 -16.34 -11.40 6.25
N PHE A 67 -16.07 -12.27 7.21
CA PHE A 67 -16.96 -12.63 8.32
C PHE A 67 -16.14 -12.91 9.58
N ASN A 68 -16.82 -13.03 10.72
CA ASN A 68 -16.18 -13.40 11.98
C ASN A 68 -15.78 -14.88 11.98
N PRO A 69 -14.49 -15.23 12.20
CA PRO A 69 -14.03 -16.61 12.11
C PRO A 69 -14.52 -17.52 13.24
N PHE A 70 -15.13 -16.97 14.29
CA PHE A 70 -15.65 -17.74 15.43
C PHE A 70 -17.14 -18.04 15.33
N THR A 71 -17.85 -17.38 14.41
CA THR A 71 -19.29 -17.56 14.19
C THR A 71 -19.63 -17.90 12.74
N LEU A 72 -18.72 -17.63 11.79
CA LEU A 72 -18.92 -17.74 10.34
C LEU A 72 -19.97 -16.77 9.78
N GLU A 73 -20.35 -15.76 10.56
CA GLU A 73 -21.33 -14.74 10.18
C GLU A 73 -20.67 -13.36 10.10
N GLU A 74 -21.19 -12.49 9.24
CA GLU A 74 -20.85 -11.07 9.27
C GLU A 74 -21.35 -10.41 10.55
N ASP A 75 -20.56 -9.50 11.11
CA ASP A 75 -20.95 -8.70 12.25
C ASP A 75 -20.45 -7.25 12.14
N ASP A 76 -20.68 -6.46 13.20
CA ASP A 76 -20.28 -5.05 13.27
C ASP A 76 -18.75 -4.86 13.21
N ILE A 77 -17.97 -5.91 13.47
CA ILE A 77 -16.50 -5.89 13.50
C ILE A 77 -15.93 -6.44 12.18
N TYR A 78 -16.48 -7.54 11.69
CA TYR A 78 -16.00 -8.30 10.54
C TYR A 78 -17.09 -8.49 9.49
N ASN A 79 -16.90 -7.82 8.35
CA ASN A 79 -17.82 -7.83 7.21
C ASN A 79 -17.05 -7.54 5.91
N GLU A 80 -17.74 -7.44 4.77
CA GLU A 80 -17.11 -7.16 3.47
C GLU A 80 -16.24 -5.89 3.45
N LYS A 81 -16.59 -4.86 4.24
CA LYS A 81 -15.82 -3.61 4.32
C LYS A 81 -14.66 -3.69 5.31
N ALA A 82 -14.80 -4.49 6.36
CA ALA A 82 -13.84 -4.63 7.45
C ALA A 82 -13.48 -6.11 7.66
N LYS A 83 -12.77 -6.71 6.70
CA LYS A 83 -12.46 -8.15 6.72
C LYS A 83 -11.56 -8.53 7.90
N TYR A 84 -11.77 -9.71 8.47
CA TYR A 84 -10.83 -10.34 9.40
C TYR A 84 -9.49 -10.58 8.69
N ARG A 85 -8.41 -9.99 9.23
CA ARG A 85 -7.07 -9.94 8.63
C ARG A 85 -6.01 -9.91 9.74
N PRO A 86 -5.75 -11.04 10.40
CA PRO A 86 -4.91 -11.07 11.60
C PRO A 86 -3.47 -10.68 11.23
N ILE A 87 -2.76 -10.01 12.14
CA ILE A 87 -1.34 -9.70 11.97
C ILE A 87 -0.50 -10.91 12.41
N LEU A 88 -0.88 -12.07 11.87
CA LEU A 88 -0.25 -13.36 12.03
C LEU A 88 0.12 -13.92 10.66
N LEU A 89 0.98 -14.92 10.64
CA LEU A 89 1.16 -15.72 9.43
C LEU A 89 -0.08 -16.59 9.14
N VAL A 90 -0.27 -17.00 7.89
CA VAL A 90 -1.43 -17.82 7.48
C VAL A 90 -1.49 -19.13 8.28
N SER A 91 -0.35 -19.80 8.47
CA SER A 91 -0.25 -21.02 9.27
C SER A 91 -0.76 -20.78 10.68
N GLN A 92 -0.36 -19.67 11.31
CA GLN A 92 -0.74 -19.32 12.68
C GLN A 92 -2.23 -18.99 12.79
N ALA A 93 -2.79 -18.36 11.75
CA ALA A 93 -4.21 -18.07 11.70
C ALA A 93 -5.04 -19.37 11.57
N ILE A 94 -4.63 -20.28 10.70
CA ILE A 94 -5.24 -21.60 10.52
C ILE A 94 -5.12 -22.43 11.81
N GLU A 95 -3.93 -22.48 12.43
CA GLU A 95 -3.69 -23.15 13.72
C GLU A 95 -4.67 -22.64 14.80
N GLY A 96 -4.88 -21.32 14.87
CA GLY A 96 -5.84 -20.71 15.78
C GLY A 96 -7.30 -21.10 15.50
N ILE A 97 -7.72 -21.09 14.24
CA ILE A 97 -9.08 -21.53 13.85
C ILE A 97 -9.29 -23.01 14.21
N LYS A 98 -8.32 -23.89 13.88
CA LYS A 98 -8.37 -25.33 14.19
C LYS A 98 -8.52 -25.58 15.68
N LEU A 99 -7.85 -24.80 16.53
CA LEU A 99 -7.97 -24.90 17.98
C LEU A 99 -9.42 -24.69 18.45
N PHE A 100 -10.11 -23.68 17.91
CA PHE A 100 -11.49 -23.38 18.28
C PHE A 100 -12.49 -24.37 17.68
N CYS A 101 -12.28 -24.83 16.45
CA CYS A 101 -13.08 -25.92 15.87
C CYS A 101 -12.99 -27.20 16.70
N LYS A 102 -11.82 -27.51 17.28
CA LYS A 102 -11.67 -28.68 18.15
C LYS A 102 -12.49 -28.58 19.44
N GLU A 103 -12.70 -27.36 19.94
CA GLU A 103 -13.47 -27.08 21.14
C GLU A 103 -14.97 -26.83 20.85
N ASN A 104 -15.35 -26.65 19.58
CA ASN A 104 -16.73 -26.38 19.13
C ASN A 104 -17.09 -27.16 17.85
N GLU A 105 -17.90 -28.22 18.02
CA GLU A 105 -18.31 -29.12 16.94
C GLU A 105 -19.19 -28.46 15.88
N GLU A 106 -19.99 -27.46 16.26
CA GLU A 106 -20.83 -26.70 15.32
C GLU A 106 -19.97 -25.82 14.41
N LEU A 107 -19.00 -25.11 15.00
CA LEU A 107 -18.03 -24.31 14.25
C LEU A 107 -17.19 -25.18 13.32
N ALA A 108 -16.77 -26.37 13.76
CA ALA A 108 -16.03 -27.32 12.93
C ALA A 108 -16.83 -27.74 11.69
N LYS A 109 -18.12 -28.10 11.86
CA LYS A 109 -19.01 -28.44 10.75
C LYS A 109 -19.25 -27.27 9.81
N GLY A 110 -19.44 -26.07 10.36
CA GLY A 110 -19.58 -24.86 9.54
C GLY A 110 -18.36 -24.57 8.67
N TYR A 111 -17.14 -24.76 9.18
CA TYR A 111 -15.93 -24.65 8.37
C TYR A 111 -15.81 -25.76 7.33
N GLU A 112 -16.16 -27.01 7.67
CA GLU A 112 -16.16 -28.13 6.71
C GLU A 112 -17.12 -27.85 5.54
N GLU A 113 -18.31 -27.33 5.82
CA GLU A 113 -19.29 -26.93 4.80
C GLU A 113 -18.80 -25.75 3.96
N LEU A 114 -18.27 -24.71 4.61
CA LEU A 114 -17.76 -23.51 3.95
C LEU A 114 -16.59 -23.84 3.01
N LEU A 115 -15.62 -24.60 3.52
CA LEU A 115 -14.37 -24.92 2.84
C LEU A 115 -14.51 -26.11 1.87
N GLY A 116 -15.50 -26.98 2.09
CA GLY A 116 -15.81 -28.14 1.26
C GLY A 116 -15.04 -29.43 1.61
N ASP A 117 -14.22 -29.41 2.66
CA ASP A 117 -13.56 -30.58 3.25
C ASP A 117 -13.17 -30.25 4.70
N LYS A 118 -12.84 -31.29 5.47
CA LYS A 118 -12.42 -31.16 6.86
C LYS A 118 -10.93 -30.83 6.99
N PHE A 119 -10.60 -30.10 8.04
CA PHE A 119 -9.21 -29.92 8.47
C PHE A 119 -8.53 -31.26 8.77
N ASP A 120 -7.21 -31.30 8.60
CA ASP A 120 -6.41 -32.42 9.05
C ASP A 120 -6.35 -32.47 10.59
N ASP A 121 -6.37 -33.68 11.15
CA ASP A 121 -6.40 -33.95 12.59
C ASP A 121 -5.12 -33.52 13.35
N CYS A 122 -4.12 -33.01 12.63
CA CYS A 122 -2.88 -32.44 13.15
C CYS A 122 -3.15 -31.06 13.78
N PRO A 123 -2.55 -30.69 14.94
CA PRO A 123 -2.74 -29.36 15.51
C PRO A 123 -2.10 -28.25 14.68
N GLU A 124 -0.96 -28.52 14.04
CA GLU A 124 -0.29 -27.59 13.12
C GLU A 124 -1.09 -27.41 11.82
N ALA A 125 -0.93 -26.25 11.18
CA ALA A 125 -1.46 -26.02 9.85
C ALA A 125 -0.70 -26.87 8.82
N THR A 126 -1.44 -27.67 8.06
CA THR A 126 -0.89 -28.47 6.96
C THR A 126 -1.08 -27.75 5.63
N LEU A 127 -0.35 -28.21 4.60
CA LEU A 127 -0.56 -27.69 3.24
C LEU A 127 -1.98 -28.02 2.73
N LYS A 128 -2.57 -29.13 3.18
CA LYS A 128 -3.96 -29.47 2.86
C LYS A 128 -4.91 -28.44 3.47
N ASP A 129 -4.76 -28.12 4.76
CA ASP A 129 -5.57 -27.08 5.42
C ASP A 129 -5.44 -25.74 4.69
N TYR A 130 -4.22 -25.37 4.30
CA TYR A 130 -3.97 -24.15 3.53
C TYR A 130 -4.75 -24.12 2.21
N TYR A 131 -4.74 -25.21 1.44
CA TYR A 131 -5.44 -25.26 0.16
C TYR A 131 -6.95 -25.13 0.28
N LEU A 132 -7.54 -25.57 1.40
CA LEU A 132 -8.96 -25.34 1.68
C LEU A 132 -9.31 -23.84 1.65
N PHE A 133 -8.49 -23.00 2.28
CA PHE A 133 -8.66 -21.55 2.25
C PHE A 133 -8.28 -20.94 0.90
N LYS A 134 -7.21 -21.42 0.27
CA LYS A 134 -6.77 -20.94 -1.04
C LYS A 134 -7.85 -21.12 -2.11
N HIS A 135 -8.47 -22.30 -2.18
CA HIS A 135 -9.50 -22.64 -3.17
C HIS A 135 -10.81 -21.88 -2.97
N LYS A 136 -10.98 -21.21 -1.82
CA LYS A 136 -12.09 -20.31 -1.52
C LYS A 136 -11.73 -18.82 -1.70
N ASP A 137 -10.58 -18.54 -2.32
CA ASP A 137 -10.09 -17.18 -2.53
C ASP A 137 -9.92 -16.38 -1.23
N PHE A 138 -9.54 -17.04 -0.12
CA PHE A 138 -9.30 -16.37 1.17
C PHE A 138 -7.83 -16.02 1.42
N ILE A 139 -6.93 -16.34 0.49
CA ILE A 139 -5.49 -16.09 0.62
C ILE A 139 -5.07 -14.96 -0.31
N PHE A 140 -4.52 -13.89 0.27
CA PHE A 140 -4.08 -12.71 -0.47
C PHE A 140 -2.63 -12.35 -0.14
N PRO A 141 -1.89 -11.69 -1.05
CA PRO A 141 -0.63 -11.09 -0.67
C PRO A 141 -0.87 -10.00 0.38
N ARG A 142 -0.04 -10.00 1.42
CA ARG A 142 -0.09 -8.97 2.44
C ARG A 142 0.23 -7.61 1.83
N VAL A 143 -0.71 -6.69 1.99
CA VAL A 143 -0.52 -5.28 1.66
C VAL A 143 -0.56 -4.48 2.95
N THR A 144 0.44 -3.62 3.12
CA THR A 144 0.42 -2.59 4.16
C THR A 144 0.12 -1.26 3.51
N SER A 145 -0.79 -0.52 4.12
CA SER A 145 -1.30 0.72 3.58
C SER A 145 -1.05 1.83 4.58
N TYR A 146 -0.66 3.00 4.10
CA TYR A 146 -0.38 4.18 4.92
C TYR A 146 -1.05 5.39 4.31
N TYR A 147 -1.61 6.29 5.11
CA TYR A 147 -1.93 7.62 4.61
C TYR A 147 -0.67 8.46 4.59
N VAL A 148 -0.35 9.03 3.43
CA VAL A 148 0.87 9.82 3.25
C VAL A 148 0.58 11.12 2.51
N THR A 149 1.36 12.14 2.83
CA THR A 149 1.54 13.31 1.97
C THR A 149 2.96 13.34 1.41
N GLN A 150 3.09 13.86 0.19
CA GLN A 150 4.36 14.01 -0.51
C GLN A 150 4.80 15.46 -0.43
N ILE A 151 6.03 15.70 0.01
CA ILE A 151 6.59 17.03 0.17
C ILE A 151 7.89 17.15 -0.63
N ASN A 152 8.01 18.22 -1.41
CA ASN A 152 9.23 18.61 -2.10
C ASN A 152 9.43 20.13 -1.99
N MET A 153 10.28 20.55 -1.06
CA MET A 153 10.61 21.95 -0.83
C MET A 153 11.93 22.39 -1.47
N GLY A 154 12.64 21.48 -2.15
CA GLY A 154 13.89 21.80 -2.83
C GLY A 154 15.00 22.29 -1.89
N GLY A 155 15.19 21.64 -0.73
CA GLY A 155 16.31 21.93 0.17
C GLY A 155 16.01 22.98 1.26
N LYS A 156 14.88 23.67 1.16
CA LYS A 156 14.55 24.81 2.03
C LYS A 156 14.32 24.37 3.47
N GLN A 157 14.79 25.19 4.42
CA GLN A 157 14.63 24.96 5.87
C GLN A 157 15.11 23.58 6.34
N GLY A 158 16.18 23.05 5.72
CA GLY A 158 16.74 21.74 6.07
C GLY A 158 15.90 20.54 5.60
N LEU A 159 14.81 20.79 4.87
CA LEU A 159 14.05 19.73 4.21
C LEU A 159 14.84 19.18 3.01
N PRO A 160 14.60 17.93 2.60
CA PRO A 160 15.29 17.33 1.46
C PRO A 160 15.10 18.10 0.13
N GLU A 161 16.10 18.04 -0.73
CA GLU A 161 16.07 18.62 -2.09
C GLU A 161 15.17 17.86 -3.08
N PHE A 162 14.75 16.66 -2.70
CA PHE A 162 13.93 15.76 -3.51
C PHE A 162 12.61 15.46 -2.80
N LYS A 163 11.66 14.90 -3.55
CA LYS A 163 10.34 14.53 -3.04
C LYS A 163 10.42 13.42 -1.99
N VAL A 164 9.83 13.65 -0.82
CA VAL A 164 9.76 12.71 0.31
C VAL A 164 8.31 12.48 0.73
N ARG A 165 8.01 11.27 1.23
CA ARG A 165 6.72 10.91 1.81
C ARG A 165 6.78 10.98 3.33
N TYR A 166 5.73 11.53 3.92
CA TYR A 166 5.51 11.55 5.35
C TYR A 166 4.21 10.85 5.67
N THR A 167 4.19 9.99 6.69
CA THR A 167 2.97 9.34 7.16
C THR A 167 2.11 10.34 7.92
N VAL A 168 0.80 10.16 7.80
CA VAL A 168 -0.24 10.87 8.55
C VAL A 168 -0.95 9.87 9.44
N ASP A 169 -1.29 10.26 10.67
CA ASP A 169 -2.13 9.43 11.53
C ASP A 169 -3.56 9.41 11.00
N GLU A 170 -4.06 8.22 10.67
CA GLU A 170 -5.41 8.02 10.16
C GLU A 170 -6.49 8.42 11.16
N ARG A 171 -6.18 8.43 12.45
CA ARG A 171 -7.14 8.87 13.50
C ARG A 171 -7.50 10.34 13.38
N GLU A 172 -6.67 11.13 12.69
CA GLU A 172 -6.94 12.53 12.39
C GLU A 172 -7.81 12.71 11.14
N LEU A 173 -8.04 11.63 10.38
CA LEU A 173 -8.81 11.65 9.15
C LEU A 173 -10.29 11.31 9.40
N ASN A 174 -11.15 11.91 8.61
CA ASN A 174 -12.58 11.64 8.59
C ASN A 174 -12.91 10.33 7.85
N ALA A 175 -14.20 10.00 7.73
CA ALA A 175 -14.67 8.78 7.10
C ALA A 175 -14.24 8.68 5.62
N GLU A 176 -14.13 9.83 4.94
CA GLU A 176 -13.65 9.99 3.58
C GLU A 176 -12.11 9.93 3.46
N LYS A 177 -11.40 9.69 4.56
CA LYS A 177 -9.93 9.58 4.61
C LYS A 177 -9.22 10.87 4.20
N SER A 178 -9.84 11.99 4.56
CA SER A 178 -9.34 13.35 4.41
C SER A 178 -9.44 14.08 5.76
N TYR A 179 -9.08 15.36 5.83
CA TYR A 179 -9.29 16.17 7.03
C TYR A 179 -10.64 16.88 7.00
N ASP A 180 -11.27 17.08 8.16
CA ASP A 180 -12.32 18.11 8.28
C ASP A 180 -11.69 19.51 8.17
N TYR A 181 -12.37 20.47 7.53
CA TYR A 181 -11.82 21.82 7.29
C TYR A 181 -11.33 22.51 8.58
N ASP A 182 -12.14 22.46 9.62
CA ASP A 182 -11.90 23.08 10.93
C ASP A 182 -10.76 22.42 11.71
N LYS A 183 -10.46 21.16 11.40
CA LYS A 183 -9.39 20.37 12.03
C LYS A 183 -8.17 20.17 11.13
N ALA A 184 -8.19 20.75 9.93
CA ALA A 184 -7.15 20.54 8.94
C ALA A 184 -5.81 21.10 9.44
N PRO A 185 -4.76 20.28 9.56
CA PRO A 185 -3.44 20.74 9.94
C PRO A 185 -2.80 21.61 8.85
N VAL A 186 -1.74 22.33 9.23
CA VAL A 186 -1.04 23.30 8.37
C VAL A 186 -0.64 22.69 7.02
N HIS A 187 -0.14 21.46 6.97
CA HIS A 187 0.24 20.82 5.70
C HIS A 187 -0.95 20.60 4.76
N ALA A 188 -2.12 20.27 5.30
CA ALA A 188 -3.33 20.07 4.51
C ALA A 188 -3.84 21.40 3.95
N LYS A 189 -3.87 22.47 4.77
CA LYS A 189 -4.23 23.82 4.33
C LYS A 189 -3.28 24.35 3.24
N LEU A 190 -1.97 24.12 3.40
CA LEU A 190 -0.96 24.49 2.40
C LEU A 190 -1.10 23.69 1.10
N ALA A 191 -1.38 22.39 1.18
CA ALA A 191 -1.67 21.56 0.00
C ALA A 191 -2.86 22.13 -0.77
N SER A 192 -3.94 22.53 -0.08
CA SER A 192 -5.10 23.17 -0.71
C SER A 192 -4.73 24.49 -1.41
N LEU A 193 -3.98 25.38 -0.76
CA LEU A 193 -3.52 26.65 -1.35
C LEU A 193 -2.72 26.42 -2.64
N PHE A 194 -1.66 25.60 -2.60
CA PHE A 194 -0.81 25.40 -3.78
C PHE A 194 -1.55 24.73 -4.93
N ASN A 195 -2.42 23.76 -4.63
CA ASN A 195 -3.21 23.08 -5.65
C ASN A 195 -4.32 23.98 -6.22
N ALA A 196 -4.88 24.92 -5.45
CA ALA A 196 -5.82 25.91 -5.97
C ALA A 196 -5.17 26.79 -7.05
N ILE A 197 -3.93 27.24 -6.83
CA ILE A 197 -3.18 28.01 -7.83
C ILE A 197 -2.88 27.16 -9.07
N CYS A 198 -2.47 25.90 -8.87
CA CYS A 198 -2.27 24.94 -9.98
C CYS A 198 -3.56 24.68 -10.78
N ARG A 199 -4.73 24.69 -10.11
CA ARG A 199 -6.04 24.49 -10.75
C ARG A 199 -6.41 25.66 -11.65
N GLU A 200 -6.15 26.89 -11.24
CA GLU A 200 -6.36 28.06 -12.09
C GLU A 200 -5.43 28.05 -13.31
N GLU A 201 -4.17 27.61 -13.15
CA GLU A 201 -3.28 27.36 -14.29
C GLU A 201 -3.85 26.29 -15.22
N TRP A 202 -4.32 25.16 -14.67
CA TRP A 202 -4.91 24.09 -15.47
C TRP A 202 -6.17 24.53 -16.22
N LYS A 203 -7.08 25.31 -15.60
CA LYS A 203 -8.27 25.84 -16.28
C LYS A 203 -7.90 26.69 -17.50
N ALA A 204 -6.89 27.56 -17.36
CA ALA A 204 -6.40 28.38 -18.45
C ALA A 204 -5.79 27.53 -19.58
N VAL A 205 -4.93 26.55 -19.23
CA VAL A 205 -4.27 25.67 -20.20
C VAL A 205 -5.28 24.73 -20.88
N LYS A 206 -6.18 24.11 -20.13
CA LYS A 206 -7.23 23.22 -20.64
C LYS A 206 -8.10 23.95 -21.67
N THR A 207 -8.48 25.20 -21.42
CA THR A 207 -9.25 26.02 -22.37
C THR A 207 -8.51 26.19 -23.71
N VAL A 208 -7.18 26.27 -23.69
CA VAL A 208 -6.36 26.35 -24.91
C VAL A 208 -6.25 24.98 -25.59
N LEU A 209 -6.05 23.90 -24.82
CA LEU A 209 -5.95 22.54 -25.36
C LEU A 209 -7.28 22.07 -25.96
N ASP A 210 -8.41 22.35 -25.32
CA ASP A 210 -9.74 21.99 -25.83
C ASP A 210 -10.04 22.73 -27.16
N LYS A 211 -9.55 23.96 -27.33
CA LYS A 211 -9.66 24.70 -28.61
C LYS A 211 -8.80 24.12 -29.72
N ASN A 212 -7.74 23.40 -29.37
CA ASN A 212 -6.76 22.85 -30.33
C ASN A 212 -7.00 21.36 -30.64
N ASN A 213 -8.11 20.76 -30.16
CA ASN A 213 -8.46 19.34 -30.36
C ASN A 213 -7.30 18.37 -30.05
N VAL A 214 -6.57 18.65 -28.97
CA VAL A 214 -5.43 17.87 -28.49
C VAL A 214 -5.95 16.58 -27.82
N THR A 215 -5.18 15.49 -27.85
CA THR A 215 -5.61 14.18 -27.31
C THR A 215 -5.75 14.21 -25.79
N ASP A 216 -6.54 13.29 -25.23
CA ASP A 216 -6.73 13.21 -23.77
C ASP A 216 -5.43 12.80 -23.05
N ASP A 217 -4.56 12.00 -23.66
CA ASP A 217 -3.24 11.66 -23.13
C ASP A 217 -2.33 12.89 -22.98
N GLU A 218 -2.33 13.78 -23.96
CA GLU A 218 -1.59 15.03 -23.92
C GLU A 218 -2.15 15.99 -22.88
N LYS A 219 -3.48 16.05 -22.74
CA LYS A 219 -4.15 16.81 -21.67
C LYS A 219 -3.77 16.28 -20.29
N ASN A 220 -3.77 14.95 -20.12
CA ASN A 220 -3.41 14.29 -18.87
C ASN A 220 -1.94 14.52 -18.50
N THR A 221 -1.05 14.45 -19.49
CA THR A 221 0.38 14.75 -19.30
C THR A 221 0.57 16.21 -18.86
N LYS A 222 -0.11 17.16 -19.51
CA LYS A 222 -0.02 18.59 -19.14
C LYS A 222 -0.64 18.89 -17.78
N ARG A 223 -1.75 18.24 -17.43
CA ARG A 223 -2.34 18.32 -16.09
C ARG A 223 -1.32 17.83 -15.07
N ALA A 224 -0.71 16.66 -15.27
CA ALA A 224 0.29 16.12 -14.37
C ALA A 224 1.50 17.06 -14.21
N ASP A 225 2.00 17.65 -15.29
CA ASP A 225 3.10 18.63 -15.26
C ASP A 225 2.76 19.83 -14.37
N ILE A 226 1.56 20.40 -14.50
CA ILE A 226 1.12 21.58 -13.73
C ILE A 226 0.98 21.23 -12.25
N PHE A 227 0.26 20.15 -11.93
CA PHE A 227 0.05 19.74 -10.53
C PHE A 227 1.34 19.25 -9.86
N SER A 228 2.35 18.82 -10.63
CA SER A 228 3.68 18.47 -10.10
C SER A 228 4.44 19.66 -9.51
N LYS A 229 4.04 20.90 -9.82
CA LYS A 229 4.60 22.13 -9.25
C LYS A 229 4.22 22.33 -7.79
N SER A 230 3.11 21.74 -7.34
CA SER A 230 2.70 21.82 -5.94
C SER A 230 3.75 21.16 -5.04
N PRO A 231 4.32 21.88 -4.06
CA PRO A 231 5.35 21.33 -3.20
C PRO A 231 4.80 20.36 -2.15
N ILE A 232 3.48 20.34 -1.91
CA ILE A 232 2.82 19.46 -0.95
C ILE A 232 1.62 18.78 -1.64
N SER A 233 1.58 17.45 -1.62
CA SER A 233 0.42 16.71 -2.12
C SER A 233 -0.67 16.61 -1.06
N PHE A 234 -1.89 16.34 -1.50
CA PHE A 234 -2.91 15.84 -0.60
C PHE A 234 -2.52 14.52 0.05
N VAL A 235 -3.18 14.24 1.17
CA VAL A 235 -3.12 12.94 1.83
C VAL A 235 -3.76 11.91 0.92
N LYS A 236 -3.08 10.79 0.72
CA LYS A 236 -3.55 9.68 -0.09
C LYS A 236 -3.10 8.35 0.49
N PRO A 237 -3.86 7.27 0.27
CA PRO A 237 -3.42 5.94 0.64
C PRO A 237 -2.15 5.58 -0.15
N PHE A 238 -1.28 4.86 0.52
CA PHE A 238 -0.03 4.37 -0.02
C PHE A 238 0.16 2.92 0.36
N ASN A 239 -0.10 2.06 -0.62
CA ASN A 239 -0.03 0.62 -0.50
C ASN A 239 1.37 0.14 -0.86
N VAL A 240 1.94 -0.68 0.02
CA VAL A 240 3.20 -1.39 -0.19
C VAL A 240 3.05 -2.85 0.11
N LEU A 241 3.83 -3.63 -0.61
CA LEU A 241 3.94 -5.05 -0.46
C LEU A 241 5.24 -5.32 0.33
N PRO A 242 5.14 -5.67 1.62
CA PRO A 242 6.29 -6.13 2.38
C PRO A 242 6.68 -7.56 1.98
N PHE A 243 7.98 -7.82 1.88
CA PHE A 243 8.53 -9.15 1.64
C PHE A 243 9.90 -9.29 2.28
N PHE A 244 10.28 -10.51 2.64
CA PHE A 244 11.65 -10.80 3.02
C PHE A 244 12.51 -10.94 1.77
N PHE A 245 13.66 -10.26 1.77
CA PHE A 245 14.54 -10.20 0.62
C PHE A 245 15.89 -10.85 0.92
N PHE A 246 16.21 -11.91 0.18
CA PHE A 246 17.42 -12.70 0.36
C PHE A 246 18.22 -12.77 -0.95
N PRO A 247 19.36 -12.08 -1.06
CA PRO A 247 20.21 -12.16 -2.24
C PRO A 247 20.66 -13.61 -2.53
N ILE A 248 20.58 -14.04 -3.79
CA ILE A 248 20.99 -15.38 -4.21
C ILE A 248 22.50 -15.39 -4.40
N GLY A 249 23.19 -16.25 -3.65
CA GLY A 249 24.65 -16.40 -3.67
C GLY A 249 25.32 -15.92 -2.39
N ASP A 250 24.61 -15.14 -1.57
CA ASP A 250 25.03 -14.77 -0.21
C ASP A 250 24.57 -15.82 0.81
N LYS A 251 25.16 -15.81 2.01
CA LYS A 251 24.72 -16.68 3.11
C LYS A 251 23.35 -16.22 3.60
N PHE A 252 22.45 -17.17 3.86
CA PHE A 252 21.16 -16.86 4.47
C PHE A 252 21.40 -16.24 5.86
N PRO A 253 20.71 -15.14 6.23
CA PRO A 253 20.92 -14.53 7.53
C PRO A 253 20.47 -15.47 8.65
N VAL A 254 21.29 -15.59 9.69
CA VAL A 254 20.90 -16.28 10.93
C VAL A 254 20.05 -15.32 11.74
N LEU A 255 18.72 -15.47 11.66
CA LEU A 255 17.77 -14.71 12.45
C LEU A 255 17.65 -15.36 13.83
N LYS A 256 17.70 -14.55 14.89
CA LYS A 256 17.52 -14.99 16.27
C LYS A 256 16.12 -14.61 16.73
N GLU A 257 15.42 -15.55 17.37
CA GLU A 257 14.06 -15.37 17.87
C GLU A 257 13.92 -14.17 18.84
N GLU A 258 14.98 -13.85 19.58
CA GLU A 258 15.00 -12.75 20.55
C GLU A 258 15.40 -11.38 19.94
N ASN A 259 15.82 -11.34 18.67
CA ASN A 259 16.31 -10.13 18.02
C ASN A 259 15.45 -9.71 16.82
N PHE A 260 14.27 -9.19 17.11
CA PHE A 260 13.29 -8.76 16.10
C PHE A 260 13.83 -7.70 15.12
N MET A 261 14.77 -6.85 15.54
CA MET A 261 15.39 -5.85 14.65
C MET A 261 16.13 -6.46 13.45
N ASP A 262 16.69 -7.67 13.58
CA ASP A 262 17.38 -8.31 12.44
C ASP A 262 16.39 -8.90 11.43
N ILE A 263 15.22 -9.30 11.90
CA ILE A 263 14.10 -9.74 11.05
C ILE A 263 13.59 -8.54 10.26
N GLU A 264 13.34 -7.41 10.92
CA GLU A 264 12.90 -6.16 10.29
C GLU A 264 13.88 -5.66 9.21
N LYS A 265 15.20 -5.76 9.45
CA LYS A 265 16.23 -5.41 8.45
C LYS A 265 16.19 -6.28 7.19
N SER A 266 15.60 -7.47 7.26
CA SER A 266 15.47 -8.38 6.12
C SER A 266 14.22 -8.07 5.28
N ILE A 267 13.31 -7.24 5.80
CA ILE A 267 12.11 -6.82 5.09
C ILE A 267 12.46 -5.72 4.09
N ARG A 268 11.94 -5.86 2.88
CA ARG A 268 11.91 -4.83 1.85
C ARG A 268 10.47 -4.56 1.48
N PHE A 269 10.26 -3.41 0.86
CA PHE A 269 8.93 -2.99 0.40
C PHE A 269 8.98 -2.73 -1.08
N TYR A 270 7.90 -3.03 -1.79
CA TYR A 270 7.75 -2.58 -3.16
C TYR A 270 6.31 -2.19 -3.40
N ASN A 271 6.08 -1.37 -4.43
CA ASN A 271 4.70 -1.10 -4.84
C ASN A 271 4.14 -2.39 -5.45
N LYS A 272 2.85 -2.68 -5.25
CA LYS A 272 2.18 -3.69 -6.07
C LYS A 272 2.15 -3.16 -7.50
N THR A 273 2.91 -3.77 -8.40
CA THR A 273 2.98 -3.39 -9.82
C THR A 273 2.47 -4.52 -10.71
N ASP A 274 2.30 -4.25 -11.99
CA ASP A 274 1.97 -5.22 -13.05
C ASP A 274 2.82 -6.50 -12.95
N LYS A 275 4.14 -6.35 -12.71
CA LYS A 275 5.08 -7.48 -12.58
C LYS A 275 4.74 -8.43 -11.43
N TRP A 276 4.25 -7.90 -10.31
CA TRP A 276 3.84 -8.72 -9.17
C TRP A 276 2.49 -9.38 -9.43
N ILE A 277 1.55 -8.66 -10.07
CA ILE A 277 0.20 -9.16 -10.35
C ILE A 277 0.27 -10.42 -11.21
N THR A 278 1.04 -10.39 -12.31
CA THR A 278 1.22 -11.58 -13.17
C THR A 278 1.77 -12.78 -12.41
N ALA A 279 2.76 -12.56 -11.55
CA ALA A 279 3.35 -13.64 -10.75
C ALA A 279 2.36 -14.19 -9.70
N PHE A 280 1.52 -13.34 -9.10
CA PHE A 280 0.48 -13.79 -8.19
C PHE A 280 -0.61 -14.60 -8.89
N GLU A 281 -1.05 -14.17 -10.08
CA GLU A 281 -2.05 -14.89 -10.87
C GLU A 281 -1.55 -16.28 -11.27
N GLU A 282 -0.26 -16.41 -11.63
CA GLU A 282 0.35 -17.69 -11.96
C GLU A 282 0.31 -18.67 -10.77
N VAL A 283 0.68 -18.21 -9.57
CA VAL A 283 0.69 -19.05 -8.36
C VAL A 283 -0.71 -19.34 -7.83
N LYS A 284 -1.62 -18.37 -7.96
CA LYS A 284 -3.03 -18.52 -7.56
C LYS A 284 -3.68 -19.70 -8.27
N ASN A 285 -3.41 -19.85 -9.56
CA ASN A 285 -4.03 -20.88 -10.41
C ASN A 285 -3.31 -22.24 -10.39
N ASN A 286 -2.20 -22.38 -9.65
CA ASN A 286 -1.42 -23.62 -9.65
C ASN A 286 -0.86 -23.96 -8.26
N ASP A 287 -1.42 -24.98 -7.62
CA ASP A 287 -0.99 -25.44 -6.29
C ASP A 287 0.45 -25.93 -6.26
N THR A 288 0.97 -26.50 -7.36
CA THR A 288 2.36 -26.98 -7.42
C THR A 288 3.40 -25.86 -7.43
N LEU A 289 2.93 -24.61 -7.57
CA LEU A 289 3.75 -23.41 -7.50
C LEU A 289 3.65 -22.71 -6.13
N ASP A 290 2.85 -23.26 -5.21
CA ASP A 290 2.43 -22.59 -3.98
C ASP A 290 2.57 -23.45 -2.71
N GLU A 291 3.76 -23.97 -2.47
CA GLU A 291 4.00 -24.97 -1.41
C GLU A 291 4.35 -24.38 -0.04
N LEU A 292 4.55 -23.05 0.06
CA LEU A 292 4.85 -22.37 1.32
C LEU A 292 3.60 -21.68 1.88
N ILE A 293 3.04 -22.20 2.97
CA ILE A 293 1.76 -21.71 3.55
C ILE A 293 1.76 -20.19 3.79
N ASP A 294 2.87 -19.63 4.28
CA ASP A 294 2.93 -18.24 4.74
C ASP A 294 3.48 -17.23 3.73
N PHE A 295 4.14 -17.72 2.68
CA PHE A 295 4.85 -16.88 1.74
C PHE A 295 4.59 -17.29 0.30
N TYR A 296 4.40 -16.31 -0.58
CA TYR A 296 4.66 -16.53 -1.99
C TYR A 296 6.16 -16.41 -2.23
N ASP A 297 6.71 -17.35 -2.99
CA ASP A 297 8.14 -17.45 -3.24
C ASP A 297 8.49 -17.08 -4.68
N PHE A 298 9.14 -15.94 -4.82
CA PHE A 298 9.52 -15.40 -6.12
C PHE A 298 11.01 -15.18 -6.23
N THR A 299 11.48 -15.26 -7.48
CA THR A 299 12.82 -14.87 -7.86
C THR A 299 12.74 -13.54 -8.58
N VAL A 300 13.45 -12.55 -8.05
CA VAL A 300 13.52 -11.20 -8.59
C VAL A 300 14.89 -10.99 -9.23
N LYS A 301 14.88 -10.56 -10.50
CA LYS A 301 16.11 -10.31 -11.28
C LYS A 301 16.06 -9.00 -12.04
N THR A 302 17.19 -8.29 -12.04
CA THR A 302 17.43 -7.16 -12.93
C THR A 302 18.64 -7.42 -13.84
N PRO A 303 18.74 -6.75 -15.00
CA PRO A 303 19.90 -6.87 -15.88
C PRO A 303 21.20 -6.54 -15.15
N LYS A 304 22.28 -7.26 -15.45
CA LYS A 304 23.61 -6.93 -14.91
C LYS A 304 24.10 -5.59 -15.47
N SER A 305 24.91 -4.89 -14.69
CA SER A 305 25.64 -3.73 -15.19
C SER A 305 26.50 -4.15 -16.39
N GLY A 306 26.49 -3.36 -17.47
CA GLY A 306 27.18 -3.74 -18.71
C GLY A 306 26.30 -4.45 -19.74
N THR A 307 25.05 -4.79 -19.43
CA THR A 307 24.13 -5.43 -20.39
C THR A 307 23.73 -4.42 -21.48
N PRO A 308 23.99 -4.68 -22.77
CA PRO A 308 23.57 -3.80 -23.84
C PRO A 308 22.06 -3.92 -24.07
N THR A 309 21.38 -2.78 -24.21
CA THR A 309 19.97 -2.72 -24.64
C THR A 309 19.85 -3.15 -26.11
N ALA A 310 18.61 -3.33 -26.58
CA ALA A 310 18.34 -3.55 -28.02
C ALA A 310 18.86 -2.41 -28.92
N SER A 311 19.08 -1.21 -28.36
CA SER A 311 19.69 -0.06 -29.04
C SER A 311 21.22 0.03 -28.88
N GLY A 312 21.86 -0.94 -28.22
CA GLY A 312 23.30 -0.97 -27.99
C GLY A 312 23.81 -0.07 -26.85
N LYS A 313 22.92 0.62 -26.13
CA LYS A 313 23.29 1.43 -24.94
C LYS A 313 23.57 0.48 -23.78
N VAL A 314 24.64 0.73 -23.04
CA VAL A 314 24.93 -0.02 -21.80
C VAL A 314 24.07 0.52 -20.67
N LEU A 315 23.35 -0.37 -19.97
CA LEU A 315 22.57 -0.01 -18.79
C LEU A 315 23.49 0.29 -17.59
N THR A 316 23.18 1.39 -16.91
CA THR A 316 23.78 1.80 -15.64
C THR A 316 22.69 2.02 -14.59
N ASP A 317 23.04 2.13 -13.31
CA ASP A 317 22.07 2.38 -12.24
C ASP A 317 21.30 3.71 -12.39
N GLU A 318 21.79 4.62 -13.25
CA GLU A 318 21.09 5.86 -13.62
C GLU A 318 19.90 5.61 -14.56
N ASP A 319 19.83 4.44 -15.21
CA ASP A 319 18.78 4.04 -16.16
C ASP A 319 17.59 3.33 -15.49
N ALA A 320 17.16 3.81 -14.32
CA ALA A 320 16.17 3.14 -13.46
C ALA A 320 14.87 2.71 -14.17
N ASN A 321 14.36 3.50 -15.12
CA ASN A 321 13.15 3.14 -15.88
C ASN A 321 13.39 1.96 -16.84
N ALA A 322 14.54 1.91 -17.50
CA ALA A 322 14.88 0.79 -18.39
C ALA A 322 15.15 -0.48 -17.59
N ILE A 323 15.80 -0.35 -16.42
CA ILE A 323 15.98 -1.45 -15.47
C ILE A 323 14.63 -1.95 -14.97
N TYR A 324 13.69 -1.05 -14.64
CA TYR A 324 12.33 -1.41 -14.24
C TYR A 324 11.60 -2.20 -15.34
N GLN A 325 11.67 -1.74 -16.58
CA GLN A 325 11.03 -2.43 -17.70
C GLN A 325 11.61 -3.84 -17.92
N ALA A 326 12.90 -4.02 -17.66
CA ALA A 326 13.61 -5.28 -17.77
C ALA A 326 13.58 -6.13 -16.49
N LEU A 327 12.99 -5.64 -15.39
CA LEU A 327 12.79 -6.38 -14.16
C LEU A 327 11.90 -7.60 -14.43
N THR A 328 12.35 -8.77 -14.00
CA THR A 328 11.55 -9.99 -14.03
C THR A 328 11.27 -10.45 -12.61
N ILE A 329 10.02 -10.79 -12.35
CA ILE A 329 9.55 -11.44 -11.14
C ILE A 329 8.89 -12.72 -11.60
N ASN A 330 9.53 -13.83 -11.34
CA ASN A 330 9.03 -15.14 -11.74
C ASN A 330 8.76 -15.95 -10.49
N VAL A 331 7.75 -16.82 -10.56
CA VAL A 331 7.60 -17.91 -9.59
C VAL A 331 8.92 -18.65 -9.51
N THR A 332 9.46 -18.78 -8.30
CA THR A 332 10.69 -19.55 -8.14
C THR A 332 10.37 -20.99 -8.52
N ASP A 333 11.04 -21.55 -9.53
CA ASP A 333 11.08 -23.02 -9.75
C ASP A 333 11.95 -23.68 -8.68
N GLY A 334 11.59 -23.41 -7.42
CA GLY A 334 12.36 -23.64 -6.21
C GLY A 334 12.11 -25.01 -5.60
N ARG A 335 11.23 -25.81 -6.22
CA ARG A 335 10.96 -27.22 -5.91
C ARG A 335 12.24 -28.05 -5.73
N TYR A 336 13.37 -27.57 -6.27
CA TYR A 336 14.70 -28.19 -6.16
C TYR A 336 15.73 -27.50 -5.24
N SER A 337 15.52 -26.27 -4.72
CA SER A 337 16.62 -25.53 -4.03
C SER A 337 16.49 -25.42 -2.50
N LEU A 338 15.27 -25.36 -1.94
CA LEU A 338 15.09 -25.46 -0.47
C LEU A 338 15.19 -26.89 0.03
N ALA A 339 14.74 -27.86 -0.78
CA ALA A 339 14.83 -29.28 -0.50
C ALA A 339 16.27 -29.84 -0.65
N GLN A 340 17.21 -29.05 -1.19
CA GLN A 340 18.63 -29.38 -1.10
C GLN A 340 19.17 -28.94 0.27
N ASP A 341 19.67 -29.90 1.04
CA ASP A 341 20.13 -29.82 2.44
C ASP A 341 20.92 -28.56 2.86
N LYS A 342 21.54 -27.84 1.91
CA LYS A 342 22.40 -26.70 2.20
C LYS A 342 21.65 -25.47 2.74
N PHE A 343 20.40 -25.25 2.32
CA PHE A 343 19.60 -24.08 2.75
C PHE A 343 18.40 -24.44 3.63
N ALA A 344 17.98 -25.70 3.66
CA ALA A 344 16.81 -26.16 4.42
C ALA A 344 16.87 -25.74 5.89
N LYS A 345 18.02 -25.97 6.55
CA LYS A 345 18.18 -25.67 7.99
C LYS A 345 18.25 -24.17 8.29
N GLU A 346 18.85 -23.39 7.41
CA GLU A 346 18.95 -21.93 7.59
C GLU A 346 17.60 -21.27 7.36
N PHE A 347 16.85 -21.74 6.36
CA PHE A 347 15.48 -21.31 6.09
C PHE A 347 14.54 -21.69 7.25
N GLU A 348 14.60 -22.92 7.75
CA GLU A 348 13.80 -23.37 8.89
C GLU A 348 14.02 -22.47 10.12
N ASN A 349 15.28 -22.20 10.47
CA ASN A 349 15.59 -21.30 11.59
C ASN A 349 15.01 -19.89 11.39
N ALA A 350 15.14 -19.35 10.17
CA ALA A 350 14.60 -18.04 9.86
C ALA A 350 13.07 -18.02 9.89
N TYR A 351 12.44 -19.07 9.38
CA TYR A 351 11.00 -19.26 9.38
C TYR A 351 10.44 -19.28 10.81
N GLN A 352 11.07 -20.02 11.73
CA GLN A 352 10.69 -20.04 13.14
C GLN A 352 10.86 -18.66 13.82
N ALA A 353 11.98 -17.97 13.55
CA ALA A 353 12.19 -16.62 14.07
C ALA A 353 11.11 -15.64 13.58
N ILE A 354 10.71 -15.75 12.30
CA ILE A 354 9.64 -14.95 11.71
C ILE A 354 8.29 -15.29 12.35
N LYS A 355 7.95 -16.57 12.56
CA LYS A 355 6.72 -16.98 13.27
C LYS A 355 6.64 -16.32 14.65
N ASN A 356 7.72 -16.35 15.42
CA ASN A 356 7.75 -15.76 16.76
C ASN A 356 7.64 -14.23 16.73
N TYR A 357 8.23 -13.58 15.73
CA TYR A 357 8.09 -12.14 15.53
C TYR A 357 6.62 -11.72 15.34
N PHE A 358 5.84 -12.44 14.53
CA PHE A 358 4.43 -12.11 14.31
C PHE A 358 3.55 -12.29 15.56
N ILE A 359 3.77 -13.36 16.33
CA ILE A 359 3.09 -13.56 17.62
C ILE A 359 3.43 -12.41 18.57
N HIS A 360 4.71 -12.04 18.65
CA HIS A 360 5.16 -10.93 19.47
C HIS A 360 4.49 -9.61 19.04
N SER A 361 4.53 -9.27 17.76
CA SER A 361 3.92 -8.03 17.23
C SER A 361 2.42 -7.94 17.52
N GLN A 362 1.68 -9.03 17.36
CA GLN A 362 0.24 -9.06 17.64
C GLN A 362 -0.07 -8.88 19.15
N MET A 363 0.81 -9.38 20.02
CA MET A 363 0.68 -9.26 21.48
C MET A 363 1.19 -7.91 22.02
N GLU A 364 2.08 -7.21 21.33
CA GLU A 364 2.42 -5.83 21.67
C GLU A 364 1.21 -4.90 21.44
N GLU A 365 0.39 -5.16 20.42
CA GLU A 365 -0.78 -4.35 20.10
C GLU A 365 -1.85 -4.33 21.20
N THR A 366 -1.89 -5.34 22.08
CA THR A 366 -2.84 -5.38 23.21
C THR A 366 -2.41 -4.51 24.40
N LYS A 367 -1.20 -3.94 24.37
CA LYS A 367 -0.68 -3.10 25.47
C LYS A 367 -1.02 -1.63 25.25
N ASP A 368 -1.31 -0.92 26.33
CA ASP A 368 -1.65 0.52 26.31
C ASP A 368 -0.58 1.40 25.65
N ASP A 369 0.71 1.02 25.78
CA ASP A 369 1.88 1.70 25.22
C ASP A 369 2.56 0.92 24.07
N GLY A 370 1.94 -0.16 23.62
CA GLY A 370 2.49 -1.05 22.60
C GLY A 370 2.56 -0.43 21.21
N MET A 371 3.57 -0.83 20.43
CA MET A 371 3.64 -0.53 19.00
C MET A 371 2.92 -1.63 18.23
N ASN A 372 1.86 -1.28 17.49
CA ASN A 372 1.24 -2.21 16.56
C ASN A 372 2.18 -2.53 15.38
N PHE A 373 1.93 -3.64 14.71
CA PHE A 373 2.75 -4.06 13.57
C PHE A 373 2.81 -3.01 12.48
N GLU A 374 1.72 -2.29 12.16
CA GLU A 374 1.78 -1.23 11.16
C GLU A 374 2.72 -0.08 11.55
N LYS A 375 2.84 0.27 12.85
CA LYS A 375 3.81 1.24 13.36
C LYS A 375 5.24 0.71 13.30
N ILE A 376 5.46 -0.56 13.65
CA ILE A 376 6.77 -1.21 13.50
C ILE A 376 7.18 -1.19 12.02
N MET A 377 6.25 -1.52 11.13
CA MET A 377 6.46 -1.52 9.69
C MET A 377 6.59 -0.09 9.14
N SER A 378 5.87 0.90 9.64
CA SER A 378 6.02 2.30 9.19
C SER A 378 7.40 2.84 9.56
N LEU A 379 7.88 2.54 10.78
CA LEU A 379 9.23 2.87 11.22
C LEU A 379 10.29 2.19 10.34
N SER A 380 10.08 0.93 9.94
CA SER A 380 10.99 0.19 9.05
C SER A 380 10.91 0.64 7.58
N THR A 381 9.77 1.16 7.12
CA THR A 381 9.64 1.80 5.79
C THR A 381 10.39 3.12 5.68
N ARG A 382 10.85 3.73 6.79
CA ARG A 382 11.43 5.09 6.85
C ARG A 382 10.51 6.20 6.35
N CYS A 383 9.21 5.95 6.16
CA CYS A 383 8.24 7.04 6.02
C CYS A 383 8.14 7.71 7.39
N ARG A 384 8.73 8.89 7.52
CA ARG A 384 8.75 9.61 8.80
C ARG A 384 7.35 10.16 9.08
N PRO A 385 6.91 10.21 10.34
CA PRO A 385 5.70 10.95 10.71
C PRO A 385 5.81 12.41 10.27
N ILE A 386 4.73 13.01 9.77
CA ILE A 386 4.73 14.41 9.31
C ILE A 386 5.06 15.39 10.44
N GLU A 387 4.77 15.02 11.67
CA GLU A 387 5.09 15.76 12.89
C GLU A 387 6.60 15.98 13.02
N SER A 388 7.43 15.10 12.45
CA SER A 388 8.90 15.23 12.46
C SER A 388 9.41 16.44 11.68
N ILE A 389 8.57 17.09 10.87
CA ILE A 389 8.91 18.28 10.08
C ILE A 389 7.95 19.45 10.31
N ALA A 390 7.09 19.38 11.34
CA ALA A 390 6.06 20.39 11.59
C ALA A 390 6.63 21.82 11.69
N ASP A 391 7.78 21.98 12.34
CA ASP A 391 8.42 23.30 12.51
C ASP A 391 9.01 23.87 11.22
N ALA A 392 9.39 23.02 10.27
CA ALA A 392 10.05 23.43 9.02
C ALA A 392 9.06 23.67 7.87
N ILE A 393 7.87 23.09 7.93
CA ILE A 393 6.96 23.03 6.77
C ILE A 393 6.41 24.41 6.38
N LEU A 394 6.00 25.21 7.37
CA LEU A 394 5.43 26.54 7.15
C LEU A 394 6.47 27.53 6.61
N PRO A 395 7.67 27.70 7.22
CA PRO A 395 8.68 28.60 6.68
C PRO A 395 9.19 28.15 5.30
N ALA A 396 9.36 26.84 5.07
CA ALA A 396 9.77 26.33 3.75
C ALA A 396 8.72 26.63 2.68
N SER A 397 7.44 26.46 3.02
CA SER A 397 6.33 26.78 2.12
C SER A 397 6.28 28.25 1.78
N CYS A 398 6.56 29.13 2.75
CA CYS A 398 6.64 30.58 2.52
C CYS A 398 7.70 30.93 1.48
N GLU A 399 8.90 30.36 1.59
CA GLU A 399 9.96 30.55 0.61
C GLU A 399 9.57 30.01 -0.78
N VAL A 400 9.02 28.79 -0.87
CA VAL A 400 8.57 28.23 -2.15
C VAL A 400 7.47 29.07 -2.78
N PHE A 401 6.52 29.55 -1.99
CA PHE A 401 5.44 30.40 -2.44
C PHE A 401 5.97 31.71 -3.02
N ASN A 402 6.84 32.41 -2.30
CA ASN A 402 7.43 33.66 -2.77
C ASN A 402 8.26 33.46 -4.06
N GLU A 403 8.96 32.33 -4.18
CA GLU A 403 9.78 32.03 -5.37
C GLU A 403 8.95 31.65 -6.60
N LYS A 404 7.86 30.89 -6.42
CA LYS A 404 7.19 30.21 -7.55
C LYS A 404 5.74 30.61 -7.79
N PHE A 405 5.07 31.19 -6.80
CA PHE A 405 3.62 31.37 -6.84
C PHE A 405 3.15 32.80 -6.59
N ALA A 406 3.87 33.59 -5.78
CA ALA A 406 3.44 34.94 -5.37
C ALA A 406 3.20 35.89 -6.56
N ASP A 407 4.06 35.83 -7.58
CA ASP A 407 3.98 36.66 -8.79
C ASP A 407 3.24 35.95 -9.95
N SER A 408 2.65 34.78 -9.70
CA SER A 408 1.91 34.04 -10.72
C SER A 408 0.59 34.74 -11.04
N GLN A 409 0.27 34.86 -12.33
CA GLN A 409 -1.06 35.33 -12.78
C GLN A 409 -2.22 34.43 -12.32
N TYR A 410 -1.91 33.19 -11.92
CA TYR A 410 -2.88 32.22 -11.42
C TYR A 410 -3.13 32.34 -9.91
N PHE A 411 -2.35 33.17 -9.19
CA PHE A 411 -2.61 33.53 -7.81
C PHE A 411 -3.56 34.73 -7.75
N THR A 412 -4.86 34.43 -7.89
CA THR A 412 -5.93 35.41 -8.05
C THR A 412 -6.38 36.02 -6.71
N ASP A 413 -7.10 37.15 -6.75
CA ASP A 413 -7.68 37.76 -5.55
C ASP A 413 -8.70 36.86 -4.85
N ALA A 414 -9.40 36.00 -5.60
CA ALA A 414 -10.28 34.98 -5.03
C ALA A 414 -9.48 33.96 -4.19
N ILE A 415 -8.35 33.47 -4.69
CA ILE A 415 -7.48 32.55 -3.92
C ILE A 415 -6.90 33.27 -2.70
N ARG A 416 -6.48 34.54 -2.86
CA ARG A 416 -6.00 35.33 -1.72
C ARG A 416 -7.05 35.44 -0.61
N LYS A 417 -8.31 35.75 -0.96
CA LYS A 417 -9.42 35.84 0.00
C LYS A 417 -9.70 34.48 0.66
N GLN A 418 -9.75 33.41 -0.13
CA GLN A 418 -10.08 32.06 0.36
C GLN A 418 -9.02 31.47 1.32
N TYR A 419 -7.75 31.83 1.13
CA TYR A 419 -6.62 31.26 1.87
C TYR A 419 -5.90 32.29 2.76
N ASP A 420 -6.58 33.39 3.14
CA ASP A 420 -5.98 34.48 3.91
C ASP A 420 -5.36 34.00 5.23
N GLU A 421 -6.02 33.11 5.97
CA GLU A 421 -5.52 32.57 7.24
C GLU A 421 -4.14 31.91 7.08
N ILE A 422 -3.99 31.02 6.10
CA ILE A 422 -2.73 30.29 5.89
C ILE A 422 -1.66 31.18 5.27
N LEU A 423 -2.05 32.15 4.43
CA LEU A 423 -1.13 33.17 3.89
C LEU A 423 -0.58 34.07 5.00
N CYS A 424 -1.43 34.49 5.95
CA CYS A 424 -1.03 35.22 7.16
C CYS A 424 -0.03 34.42 8.01
N GLN A 425 -0.28 33.11 8.19
CA GLN A 425 0.63 32.23 8.92
C GLN A 425 1.99 32.09 8.23
N MET A 426 2.02 31.97 6.90
CA MET A 426 3.27 31.89 6.12
C MET A 426 4.08 33.18 6.21
N ASN A 427 3.40 34.33 6.11
CA ASN A 427 3.99 35.64 6.27
C ASN A 427 2.88 36.65 6.58
N PRO A 428 2.88 37.31 7.76
CA PRO A 428 1.87 38.31 8.09
C PRO A 428 1.78 39.48 7.10
N LYS A 429 2.80 39.70 6.26
CA LYS A 429 2.79 40.71 5.18
C LYS A 429 2.06 40.23 3.92
N ASN A 430 1.81 38.93 3.78
CA ASN A 430 1.04 38.31 2.69
C ASN A 430 -0.46 38.30 2.98
N ALA A 431 -0.85 38.61 4.23
CA ALA A 431 -2.21 38.97 4.56
C ALA A 431 -2.70 40.00 3.55
N ILE A 432 -3.88 39.80 2.96
CA ILE A 432 -4.56 40.95 2.35
C ILE A 432 -4.65 42.00 3.48
N ALA A 433 -4.57 43.29 3.14
CA ALA A 433 -5.05 44.33 4.03
C ALA A 433 -6.56 44.10 4.24
N THR A 434 -6.95 43.12 5.07
CA THR A 434 -8.30 42.59 5.32
C THR A 434 -9.14 43.56 6.15
N ALA A 435 -8.93 44.86 5.98
CA ALA A 435 -9.74 45.89 6.62
C ALA A 435 -11.15 46.02 6.01
N GLU A 436 -11.43 45.34 4.88
CA GLU A 436 -12.67 45.51 4.11
C GLU A 436 -13.61 44.28 4.10
N TYR A 437 -13.20 43.13 4.65
CA TYR A 437 -14.03 41.91 4.71
C TYR A 437 -14.26 41.48 6.16
N ASP A 438 -15.49 41.07 6.49
CA ASP A 438 -15.76 40.50 7.81
C ASP A 438 -15.25 39.06 7.93
N ALA A 439 -15.09 38.59 9.17
CA ALA A 439 -14.53 37.27 9.47
C ALA A 439 -15.45 36.12 9.01
N GLU A 440 -16.77 36.33 8.94
CA GLU A 440 -17.73 35.30 8.55
C GLU A 440 -17.64 35.01 7.05
N GLU A 441 -17.46 36.04 6.21
CA GLU A 441 -17.24 35.88 4.77
C GLU A 441 -15.93 35.15 4.44
N LEU A 442 -14.87 35.41 5.20
CA LEU A 442 -13.57 34.75 5.01
C LEU A 442 -13.64 33.27 5.40
N GLU A 443 -14.31 32.96 6.52
CA GLU A 443 -14.50 31.59 6.98
C GLU A 443 -15.36 30.77 5.99
N ALA A 444 -16.46 31.35 5.50
CA ALA A 444 -17.33 30.72 4.52
C ALA A 444 -16.60 30.41 3.21
N ALA A 445 -15.81 31.37 2.70
CA ALA A 445 -15.04 31.20 1.47
C ALA A 445 -13.94 30.12 1.60
N GLY A 446 -13.26 30.06 2.76
CA GLY A 446 -12.26 29.03 3.01
C GLY A 446 -12.87 27.62 3.10
N LYS A 447 -14.05 27.48 3.73
CA LYS A 447 -14.78 26.22 3.84
C LYS A 447 -15.27 25.71 2.47
N GLU A 448 -15.81 26.61 1.65
CA GLU A 448 -16.24 26.29 0.29
C GLU A 448 -15.05 25.81 -0.56
N ALA A 449 -13.94 26.55 -0.54
CA ALA A 449 -12.73 26.19 -1.29
C ALA A 449 -12.13 24.83 -0.87
N PHE A 450 -12.13 24.54 0.42
CA PHE A 450 -11.64 23.25 0.93
C PHE A 450 -12.57 22.10 0.52
N THR A 451 -13.89 22.32 0.55
CA THR A 451 -14.88 21.33 0.10
C THR A 451 -14.75 21.07 -1.39
N ASP A 452 -14.64 22.11 -2.22
CA ASP A 452 -14.44 22.01 -3.67
C ASP A 452 -13.14 21.27 -4.03
N MET A 453 -12.11 21.40 -3.20
CA MET A 453 -10.85 20.68 -3.37
C MET A 453 -10.98 19.20 -2.99
N GLN A 454 -11.72 18.88 -1.93
CA GLN A 454 -11.99 17.48 -1.58
C GLN A 454 -12.84 16.78 -2.63
N GLN A 455 -13.84 17.47 -3.19
CA GLN A 455 -14.65 16.93 -4.28
C GLN A 455 -13.79 16.68 -5.53
N TYR A 456 -12.92 17.62 -5.88
CA TYR A 456 -11.98 17.44 -6.99
C TYR A 456 -11.04 16.23 -6.79
N MET A 457 -10.58 15.99 -5.56
CA MET A 457 -9.77 14.80 -5.27
C MET A 457 -10.53 13.50 -5.53
N LYS A 458 -11.81 13.44 -5.15
CA LYS A 458 -12.67 12.29 -5.43
C LYS A 458 -12.80 12.06 -6.93
N GLU A 459 -13.08 13.11 -7.70
CA GLU A 459 -13.18 13.04 -9.16
C GLU A 459 -11.88 12.53 -9.81
N VAL A 460 -10.71 12.98 -9.33
CA VAL A 460 -9.40 12.51 -9.81
C VAL A 460 -9.16 11.04 -9.48
N ASP A 461 -9.54 10.60 -8.29
CA ASP A 461 -9.32 9.22 -7.85
C ASP A 461 -10.28 8.25 -8.58
N GLU A 462 -11.51 8.68 -8.88
CA GLU A 462 -12.50 7.96 -9.69
C GLU A 462 -12.05 7.82 -11.16
N ASP A 463 -11.60 8.92 -11.79
CA ASP A 463 -11.06 8.91 -13.16
C ASP A 463 -9.84 7.96 -13.32
N ASN A 464 -9.07 7.74 -12.25
CA ASN A 464 -7.93 6.81 -12.25
C ASN A 464 -8.33 5.37 -11.92
N ALA A 465 -9.48 5.15 -11.27
CA ALA A 465 -10.02 3.83 -10.95
C ALA A 465 -10.68 3.18 -12.18
N ASP A 466 -11.34 3.97 -13.04
CA ASP A 466 -11.97 3.48 -14.28
C ASP A 466 -10.94 2.89 -15.28
N LEU A 467 -9.69 3.39 -15.27
CA LEU A 467 -8.58 2.82 -16.05
C LEU A 467 -8.08 1.46 -15.53
N VAL A 468 -8.52 1.02 -14.35
CA VAL A 468 -8.23 -0.31 -13.80
C VAL A 468 -9.40 -1.27 -14.09
N ASP A 469 -10.62 -0.78 -14.25
CA ASP A 469 -11.81 -1.60 -14.51
C ASP A 469 -11.88 -2.08 -15.99
N ASP A 470 -11.19 -1.39 -16.90
CA ASP A 470 -10.96 -1.83 -18.29
C ASP A 470 -10.02 -3.07 -18.41
N LEU A 471 -9.52 -3.61 -17.30
CA LEU A 471 -8.79 -4.89 -17.24
C LEU A 471 -9.65 -6.06 -16.76
N LYS A 472 -10.97 -5.92 -16.67
CA LYS A 472 -11.86 -7.08 -16.58
C LYS A 472 -11.64 -7.94 -17.84
N PRO A 473 -11.40 -9.26 -17.71
CA PRO A 473 -11.39 -10.13 -18.88
C PRO A 473 -12.75 -9.97 -19.56
N LEU A 474 -12.71 -9.67 -20.86
CA LEU A 474 -13.87 -9.75 -21.75
C LEU A 474 -14.57 -11.07 -21.43
N GLU A 475 -15.78 -11.00 -20.87
CA GLU A 475 -16.68 -12.14 -20.86
C GLU A 475 -16.81 -12.60 -22.31
N GLU A 476 -16.32 -13.80 -22.60
CA GLU A 476 -16.60 -14.48 -23.86
C GLU A 476 -18.12 -14.60 -23.96
N THR A 477 -18.72 -13.74 -24.78
CA THR A 477 -20.06 -13.97 -25.28
C THR A 477 -20.04 -15.33 -25.98
N GLU A 478 -20.74 -16.31 -25.40
CA GLU A 478 -21.06 -17.57 -26.03
C GLU A 478 -21.74 -17.28 -27.38
N GLU A 479 -20.97 -17.33 -28.47
CA GLU A 479 -21.54 -17.42 -29.81
C GLU A 479 -21.99 -18.87 -30.03
N ASP A 480 -23.32 -19.02 -30.03
CA ASP A 480 -24.07 -20.17 -30.47
C ASP A 480 -23.45 -20.83 -31.73
N THR A 481 -22.83 -21.99 -31.54
CA THR A 481 -22.63 -22.94 -32.63
C THR A 481 -23.98 -23.51 -33.08
N GLN A 482 -24.54 -22.97 -34.16
CA GLN A 482 -25.48 -23.70 -35.02
C GLN A 482 -25.12 -23.54 -36.52
N SER A 483 -24.55 -24.63 -37.04
CA SER A 483 -24.75 -25.23 -38.38
C SER A 483 -25.08 -24.33 -39.58
N GLN A 484 -24.25 -24.42 -40.63
CA GLN A 484 -24.59 -24.88 -42.00
C GLN A 484 -23.36 -24.65 -42.90
N GLU A 485 -22.65 -25.71 -43.29
CA GLU A 485 -22.81 -26.43 -44.57
C GLU A 485 -22.60 -25.58 -45.84
N GLU A 486 -21.72 -26.11 -46.70
CA GLU A 486 -21.56 -25.84 -48.13
C GLU A 486 -20.97 -24.49 -48.58
N ASN A 487 -19.70 -24.50 -48.98
CA ASN A 487 -19.38 -24.46 -50.41
C ASN A 487 -17.90 -24.75 -50.67
N ALA A 488 -17.66 -25.88 -51.34
CA ALA A 488 -16.44 -26.12 -52.09
C ALA A 488 -16.46 -25.28 -53.37
N VAL A 489 -15.53 -24.34 -53.55
CA VAL A 489 -15.10 -23.92 -54.89
C VAL A 489 -13.58 -23.72 -54.93
N VAL A 490 -13.01 -24.61 -55.73
CA VAL A 490 -11.70 -24.76 -56.34
C VAL A 490 -11.02 -23.48 -56.87
N ILE A 491 -9.68 -23.56 -56.92
CA ILE A 491 -8.70 -23.06 -57.92
C ILE A 491 -7.80 -21.91 -57.46
N GLY A 492 -6.50 -22.20 -57.42
CA GLY A 492 -5.39 -21.27 -57.36
C GLY A 492 -4.09 -21.95 -56.96
#